data_AF-N2AEC0-F1
#
_entry.id   AF-N2AEC0-F1
#
_cell.length_a   1.000
_cell.length_b   1.000
_cell.length_c   1.000
_cell.angle_alpha   90.00
_cell.angle_beta   90.00
_cell.angle_gamma   90.00
#
_symmetry.space_group_name_H-M   'P 1'
#
loop_
_entity.id
_entity.type
_entity.pdbx_description
1 polymer ?
#
loop_
_entity_poly.entity_id
_entity_poly.type
_entity_poly.pdbx_seq_one_letter_code
_entity_poly.pdbx_strand_id
1 'polypeptide(L)'
;MTGTLKVSTAKLRSTASNFQSTGQHIQRMTSAMTNIVNQLSGRVWSGEAADAYKRKFGQLQDDINRMVKMINEHVTDLNAMAGEYERAENANKNMINSLKDDIIS
;
A
#
# COMPACT_ATOMS: atom_id res chain seq x y z
N MET A 1 -0.16 -28.58 3.08
CA MET A 1 -0.21 -27.43 2.15
C MET A 1 1.22 -27.07 1.76
N THR A 2 1.68 -27.49 0.59
CA THR A 2 2.97 -27.06 0.00
C THR A 2 2.69 -25.90 -0.95
N GLY A 3 2.15 -24.81 -0.41
CA GLY A 3 2.06 -23.55 -1.15
C GLY A 3 3.41 -22.86 -1.10
N THR A 4 4.35 -23.27 -1.96
CA THR A 4 5.63 -22.56 -2.08
C THR A 4 5.35 -21.17 -2.63
N LEU A 5 5.33 -20.16 -1.75
CA LEU A 5 5.21 -18.77 -2.15
C LEU A 5 6.41 -18.47 -3.07
N LYS A 6 6.15 -18.16 -4.35
CA LYS A 6 7.20 -17.80 -5.33
C LYS A 6 7.96 -16.51 -4.99
N VAL A 7 7.59 -15.86 -3.88
CA VAL A 7 8.06 -14.55 -3.44
C VAL A 7 8.39 -14.67 -1.95
N SER A 8 9.53 -14.16 -1.50
CA SER A 8 9.87 -14.21 -0.06
C SER A 8 9.00 -13.27 0.76
N THR A 9 8.77 -13.57 2.05
CA THR A 9 8.03 -12.66 2.96
C THR A 9 8.70 -11.29 3.05
N ALA A 10 10.04 -11.24 3.00
CA ALA A 10 10.81 -10.01 2.89
C ALA A 10 10.45 -9.19 1.64
N LYS A 11 10.25 -9.83 0.49
CA LYS A 11 9.85 -9.15 -0.75
C LYS A 11 8.40 -8.65 -0.68
N LEU A 12 7.49 -9.37 -0.03
CA LEU A 12 6.13 -8.89 0.24
C LEU A 12 6.16 -7.62 1.09
N ARG A 13 6.86 -7.65 2.24
CA ARG A 13 7.00 -6.51 3.15
C ARG A 13 7.63 -5.29 2.46
N SER A 14 8.73 -5.51 1.73
CA SER A 14 9.40 -4.44 0.97
C SER A 14 8.49 -3.81 -0.10
N THR A 15 7.74 -4.64 -0.82
CA THR A 15 6.80 -4.16 -1.85
C THR A 15 5.66 -3.36 -1.21
N ALA A 16 5.13 -3.81 -0.07
CA ALA A 16 4.13 -3.07 0.71
C ALA A 16 4.65 -1.69 1.13
N SER A 17 5.85 -1.61 1.71
CA SER A 17 6.46 -0.32 2.08
C SER A 17 6.64 0.63 0.89
N ASN A 18 7.04 0.10 -0.27
CA ASN A 18 7.18 0.91 -1.49
C ASN A 18 5.84 1.44 -2.00
N PHE A 19 4.79 0.61 -1.98
CA PHE A 19 3.43 1.04 -2.34
C PHE A 19 2.93 2.14 -1.42
N GLN A 20 3.12 1.98 -0.11
CA GLN A 20 2.73 2.98 0.89
C GLN A 20 3.43 4.32 0.64
N SER A 21 4.75 4.31 0.45
CA SER A 21 5.54 5.52 0.22
C SER A 21 5.10 6.25 -1.06
N THR A 22 4.88 5.49 -2.14
CA THR A 22 4.40 6.03 -3.42
C THR A 22 3.01 6.64 -3.30
N GLY A 23 2.08 5.94 -2.63
CA GLY A 23 0.73 6.44 -2.38
C GLY A 23 0.72 7.75 -1.60
N GLN A 24 1.53 7.85 -0.56
CA GLN A 24 1.67 9.08 0.22
C GLN A 24 2.30 10.22 -0.59
N HIS A 25 3.27 9.93 -1.46
CA HIS A 25 3.86 10.94 -2.34
C HIS A 25 2.82 11.51 -3.32
N ILE A 26 2.04 10.65 -3.96
CA ILE A 26 0.94 11.05 -4.86
C ILE A 26 -0.08 11.91 -4.10
N GLN A 27 -0.47 11.50 -2.89
CA GLN A 27 -1.41 12.27 -2.07
C GLN A 27 -0.91 13.70 -1.82
N ARG A 28 0.34 13.83 -1.36
CA ARG A 28 0.94 15.15 -1.08
C ARG A 28 1.01 16.02 -2.34
N MET A 29 1.43 15.44 -3.46
CA MET A 29 1.54 16.16 -4.73
C MET A 29 0.18 16.68 -5.20
N THR A 30 -0.85 15.83 -5.19
CA THR A 30 -2.21 16.22 -5.58
C THR A 30 -2.78 17.29 -4.65
N SER A 31 -2.57 17.17 -3.33
CA SER A 31 -3.00 18.21 -2.38
C SER A 31 -2.30 19.55 -2.62
N ALA A 32 -1.01 19.53 -2.93
CA ALA A 32 -0.28 20.75 -3.30
C ALA A 32 -0.84 21.38 -4.57
N MET A 33 -1.13 20.59 -5.61
CA MET A 33 -1.73 21.08 -6.85
C MET A 33 -3.13 21.68 -6.61
N THR A 34 -3.99 21.00 -5.85
CA THR A 34 -5.32 21.49 -5.49
C THR A 34 -5.25 22.81 -4.73
N ASN A 35 -4.29 22.96 -3.81
CA ASN A 35 -4.07 24.21 -3.09
C ASN A 35 -3.64 25.34 -4.04
N ILE A 36 -2.73 25.08 -4.99
CA ILE A 36 -2.31 26.05 -5.99
C ILE A 36 -3.49 26.53 -6.84
N VAL A 37 -4.32 25.60 -7.32
CA VAL A 37 -5.52 25.92 -8.11
C VAL A 37 -6.51 26.76 -7.31
N ASN A 38 -6.74 26.41 -6.04
CA ASN A 38 -7.62 27.18 -5.16
C ASN A 38 -7.11 28.61 -4.92
N GLN A 39 -5.79 28.81 -4.79
CA GLN A 39 -5.18 30.12 -4.60
C GLN A 39 -5.24 31.00 -5.86
N LEU A 40 -5.02 30.41 -7.04
CA LEU A 40 -5.10 31.11 -8.33
C LEU A 40 -6.51 31.64 -8.59
N SER A 41 -7.50 30.77 -8.38
CA SER A 41 -8.87 30.98 -8.85
C SER A 41 -9.73 31.91 -7.98
N GLY A 42 -9.11 32.64 -7.03
CA GLY A 42 -9.76 33.66 -6.19
C GLY A 42 -9.03 35.01 -6.18
N ARG A 43 -7.84 35.10 -6.79
CA ARG A 43 -7.02 36.32 -6.80
C ARG A 43 -6.68 36.83 -8.20
N VAL A 44 -6.39 35.92 -9.13
CA VAL A 44 -5.81 36.27 -10.44
C VAL A 44 -6.63 35.71 -11.60
N TRP A 45 -7.32 34.59 -11.36
CA TRP A 45 -8.10 33.90 -12.38
C TRP A 45 -9.53 33.67 -11.86
N SER A 46 -10.54 34.01 -12.65
CA SER A 46 -11.94 33.86 -12.26
C SER A 46 -12.82 33.54 -13.48
N GLY A 47 -14.07 33.15 -13.22
CA GLY A 47 -15.02 32.75 -14.24
C GLY A 47 -15.19 31.23 -14.34
N GLU A 48 -16.06 30.80 -15.26
CA GLU A 48 -16.50 29.40 -15.37
C GLU A 48 -15.36 28.41 -15.56
N ALA A 49 -14.33 28.79 -16.32
CA ALA A 49 -13.15 27.95 -16.51
C ALA A 49 -12.39 27.73 -15.19
N ALA A 50 -12.20 28.78 -14.38
CA ALA A 50 -11.52 28.68 -13.10
C ALA A 50 -12.28 27.77 -12.12
N ASP A 51 -13.61 27.86 -12.10
CA ASP A 51 -14.47 27.00 -11.27
C ASP A 51 -14.53 25.55 -11.77
N ALA A 52 -14.49 25.34 -13.09
CA ALA A 52 -14.37 24.00 -13.66
C ALA A 52 -13.05 23.33 -13.25
N TYR A 53 -11.94 24.06 -13.25
CA TYR A 53 -10.64 23.55 -12.79
C TYR A 53 -10.65 23.22 -11.30
N LYS A 54 -11.18 24.11 -10.43
CA LYS A 54 -11.35 23.79 -8.99
C LYS A 54 -12.12 22.49 -8.80
N ARG A 55 -13.23 22.31 -9.51
CA ARG A 55 -14.07 21.12 -9.41
C ARG A 55 -13.31 19.87 -9.83
N LYS A 56 -12.57 19.92 -10.93
CA LYS A 56 -11.76 18.77 -11.41
C LYS A 56 -10.67 18.39 -10.41
N PHE A 57 -9.98 19.36 -9.81
CA PHE A 57 -8.97 19.09 -8.79
C PHE A 57 -9.55 18.59 -7.48
N GLY A 58 -10.74 19.07 -7.08
CA GLY A 58 -11.49 18.49 -5.97
C GLY A 58 -11.83 17.02 -6.20
N GLN A 59 -12.37 16.68 -7.38
CA GLN A 59 -12.67 15.30 -7.76
C GLN A 59 -11.41 14.42 -7.78
N LEU A 60 -10.31 14.92 -8.35
CA LEU A 60 -9.03 14.22 -8.35
C LEU A 60 -8.54 13.96 -6.93
N GLN A 61 -8.66 14.93 -6.02
CA GLN A 61 -8.27 14.77 -4.62
C GLN A 61 -9.08 13.67 -3.93
N ASP A 62 -10.38 13.59 -4.20
CA ASP A 62 -11.26 12.54 -3.67
C ASP A 62 -10.85 11.15 -4.17
N ASP A 63 -10.57 11.02 -5.48
CA ASP A 63 -10.13 9.78 -6.09
C ASP A 63 -8.75 9.34 -5.56
N ILE A 64 -7.82 10.26 -5.38
CA ILE A 64 -6.52 9.98 -4.76
C ILE A 64 -6.68 9.54 -3.30
N ASN A 65 -7.59 10.16 -2.54
CA ASN A 65 -7.87 9.72 -1.16
C ASN A 65 -8.42 8.28 -1.12
N ARG A 66 -9.27 7.89 -2.08
CA ARG A 66 -9.74 6.50 -2.23
C ARG A 66 -8.60 5.56 -2.60
N MET A 67 -7.74 5.96 -3.54
CA MET A 67 -6.56 5.19 -3.93
C MET A 67 -5.62 4.93 -2.74
N VAL A 68 -5.36 5.94 -1.92
CA VAL A 68 -4.52 5.79 -0.71
C VAL A 68 -5.13 4.81 0.29
N LYS A 69 -6.46 4.79 0.45
CA LYS A 69 -7.14 3.79 1.29
C LYS A 69 -6.90 2.38 0.76
N MET A 70 -7.11 2.14 -0.53
CA MET A 70 -6.84 0.84 -1.16
C MET A 70 -5.37 0.42 -1.04
N ILE A 71 -4.44 1.37 -1.18
CA ILE A 71 -3.01 1.11 -0.95
C ILE A 71 -2.77 0.65 0.49
N ASN A 72 -3.36 1.32 1.48
CA ASN A 72 -3.19 0.94 2.89
C ASN A 72 -3.81 -0.44 3.20
N GLU A 73 -4.94 -0.77 2.57
CA GLU A 73 -5.54 -2.11 2.64
C GLU A 73 -4.59 -3.17 2.08
N HIS A 74 -4.08 -2.97 0.86
CA HIS A 74 -3.10 -3.90 0.26
C HIS A 74 -1.80 -4.03 1.06
N VAL A 75 -1.33 -2.94 1.68
CA VAL A 75 -0.18 -2.97 2.60
C VAL A 75 -0.49 -3.84 3.81
N THR A 76 -1.69 -3.73 4.36
CA THR A 76 -2.13 -4.56 5.49
C THR A 76 -2.20 -6.03 5.09
N ASP A 77 -2.79 -6.33 3.93
CA ASP A 77 -2.92 -7.69 3.41
C ASP A 77 -1.57 -8.35 3.13
N LEU A 78 -0.63 -7.63 2.52
CA LEU A 78 0.71 -8.13 2.24
C LEU A 78 1.50 -8.44 3.51
N ASN A 79 1.36 -7.59 4.54
CA ASN A 79 2.00 -7.81 5.84
C ASN A 79 1.35 -8.98 6.60
N ALA A 80 0.02 -9.09 6.56
CA ALA A 80 -0.71 -10.21 7.15
C ALA A 80 -0.29 -11.53 6.50
N MET A 81 -0.27 -11.57 5.17
CA MET A 81 0.19 -12.73 4.39
C MET A 81 1.62 -13.12 4.79
N ALA A 82 2.56 -12.16 4.81
CA ALA A 82 3.93 -12.42 5.24
C ALA A 82 4.01 -13.03 6.65
N GLY A 83 3.21 -12.53 7.59
CA GLY A 83 3.14 -13.05 8.96
C GLY A 83 2.53 -14.44 9.08
N GLU A 84 1.50 -14.78 8.30
CA GLU A 84 0.93 -16.13 8.25
C GLU A 84 1.96 -17.14 7.72
N TYR A 85 2.70 -16.78 6.67
CA TYR A 85 3.76 -17.64 6.12
C TYR A 85 4.90 -17.87 7.11
N GLU A 86 5.37 -16.81 7.78
CA GLU A 86 6.40 -16.91 8.82
C GLU A 86 5.96 -17.84 9.96
N ARG A 87 4.69 -17.77 10.38
CA ARG A 87 4.12 -18.65 11.39
C ARG A 87 4.03 -20.10 10.92
N ALA A 88 3.52 -20.35 9.73
CA ALA A 88 3.41 -21.70 9.17
C ALA A 88 4.79 -22.36 9.00
N GLU A 89 5.78 -21.60 8.52
CA GLU A 89 7.15 -22.09 8.35
C GLU A 89 7.81 -22.43 9.69
N ASN A 90 7.63 -21.57 10.72
CA ASN A 90 8.14 -21.85 12.05
C ASN A 90 7.47 -23.07 12.69
N ALA A 91 6.16 -23.26 12.48
CA ALA A 91 5.45 -24.45 12.94
C ALA A 91 6.00 -25.72 12.26
N ASN A 92 6.25 -25.68 10.95
CA ASN A 92 6.86 -26.79 10.22
C ASN A 92 8.27 -27.10 10.74
N LYS A 93 9.11 -26.08 10.95
CA LYS A 93 10.47 -26.25 11.52
C LYS A 93 10.43 -26.88 12.90
N ASN A 94 9.53 -26.41 13.78
CA ASN A 94 9.37 -26.99 15.12
C ASN A 94 8.92 -28.45 15.05
N MET A 95 8.02 -28.78 14.13
CA MET A 95 7.57 -30.16 13.93
C MET A 95 8.71 -31.04 13.40
N ILE A 96 9.49 -30.57 12.42
CA ILE A 96 10.65 -31.31 11.90
C ILE A 96 11.69 -31.53 13.02
N ASN A 97 12.02 -30.51 13.80
CA ASN A 97 12.96 -30.63 14.92
C ASN A 97 12.45 -31.58 16.04
N SER A 98 11.14 -31.84 16.09
CA SER A 98 10.55 -32.80 17.04
C SER A 98 10.56 -34.24 16.53
N LEU A 99 10.79 -34.44 15.23
CA LEU A 99 11.00 -35.78 14.67
C LEU A 99 12.37 -36.28 15.12
N LYS A 100 12.46 -37.55 15.52
CA LYS A 100 13.74 -38.17 15.85
C LYS A 100 14.54 -38.35 14.56
N ASP A 101 15.80 -37.91 14.57
CA ASP A 101 16.74 -38.07 13.46
C ASP A 101 17.14 -39.53 13.22
N ASP A 102 17.01 -40.39 14.22
CA ASP A 102 17.30 -41.82 14.11
C ASP A 102 16.26 -42.66 14.87
N ILE A 103 15.70 -43.64 14.17
CA ILE A 103 14.61 -44.52 14.67
C ILE A 103 15.08 -45.98 14.75
N ILE A 104 16.27 -46.32 14.26
CA ILE A 104 16.78 -47.71 14.25
C ILE A 104 18.19 -47.76 14.86
N SER A 105 18.31 -48.44 16.00
CA SER A 105 19.59 -48.85 16.63
C SER A 105 19.91 -50.31 16.34
#